data_AF-A0A1F3H321-F1
#
_entry.id   AF-A0A1F3H321-F1
#
_cell.length_a   1.000
_cell.length_b   1.000
_cell.length_c   1.000
_cell.angle_alpha   90.00
_cell.angle_beta   90.00
_cell.angle_gamma   90.00
#
_symmetry.space_group_name_H-M   'P 1'
#
loop_
_entity.id
_entity.type
_entity.pdbx_description
1 polymer ?
#
loop_
_entity_poly.entity_id
_entity_poly.type
_entity_poly.pdbx_seq_one_letter_code
_entity_poly.pdbx_strand_id
1 'polypeptide(L)'
;MKKNLFYLLFISALLLVSCENEEMTITKVMDLESKLTQPETEWTGDKSGTEIPGDWGSIWKNQFSGSDNIFQFDNYFSDFAWGGFMYTNKSDITTASYTNNSAITGKAYSGKVYLTANNTESNPAVVSFKDDKTYRVKGMYITNSTYAYLSMKNGDQFAKKFSDGDWFKLDIYGEDVSGNESQPVSVYLADFRNGKKEILNTWKWVELSGLGELKSLHFNLTSTDNGDWGMNTPSYFSIDDLTILMDE
;
A
#
# COMPACT_ATOMS: atom_id res chain seq x y z
N MET A 1 84.62 18.99 23.24
CA MET A 1 83.74 19.77 22.33
C MET A 1 83.08 18.82 21.35
N LYS A 2 81.75 18.96 21.14
CA LYS A 2 80.84 18.18 20.27
C LYS A 2 80.41 16.81 20.86
N LYS A 3 79.15 16.38 20.81
CA LYS A 3 77.83 16.98 20.51
C LYS A 3 76.79 15.93 20.98
N ASN A 4 75.66 16.41 21.51
CA ASN A 4 74.48 15.61 21.87
C ASN A 4 73.93 14.79 20.70
N LEU A 5 73.33 13.62 20.97
CA LEU A 5 72.21 13.12 20.17
C LEU A 5 71.34 12.14 20.97
N PHE A 6 70.27 12.67 21.59
CA PHE A 6 69.17 11.89 22.12
C PHE A 6 68.17 11.68 20.96
N TYR A 7 67.94 10.43 20.55
CA TYR A 7 66.91 10.10 19.56
C TYR A 7 65.55 10.00 20.28
N LEU A 8 64.69 10.98 20.04
CA LEU A 8 63.27 10.91 20.38
C LEU A 8 62.55 10.24 19.20
N LEU A 9 62.07 9.00 19.37
CA LEU A 9 61.16 8.38 18.40
C LEU A 9 59.77 9.01 18.58
N PHE A 10 59.37 9.83 17.61
CA PHE A 10 57.99 10.30 17.48
C PHE A 10 57.24 9.29 16.60
N ILE A 11 56.46 8.40 17.22
CA ILE A 11 55.53 7.53 16.49
C ILE A 11 54.27 8.34 16.27
N SER A 12 54.12 8.92 15.08
CA SER A 12 52.86 9.52 14.65
C SER A 12 51.87 8.41 14.30
N ALA A 13 50.89 8.17 15.17
CA ALA A 13 49.72 7.38 14.82
C ALA A 13 48.86 8.18 13.84
N LEU A 14 48.96 7.85 12.55
CA LEU A 14 48.01 8.30 11.54
C LEU A 14 46.70 7.56 11.77
N LEU A 15 45.75 8.20 12.45
CA LEU A 15 44.35 7.80 12.45
C LEU A 15 43.78 8.13 11.07
N LEU A 16 43.73 7.13 10.19
CA LEU A 16 42.91 7.19 8.98
C LEU A 16 41.45 7.11 9.43
N VAL A 17 40.83 8.27 9.62
CA VAL A 17 39.37 8.37 9.66
C VAL A 17 38.90 8.12 8.22
N SER A 18 38.42 6.90 7.98
CA SER A 18 37.61 6.60 6.81
C SER A 18 36.30 7.38 6.95
N CYS A 19 36.20 8.53 6.30
CA CYS A 19 34.89 9.08 5.95
C CYS A 19 34.29 8.12 4.94
N GLU A 20 33.54 7.12 5.41
CA GLU A 20 32.50 6.56 4.56
C GLU A 20 31.54 7.73 4.30
N ASN A 21 31.42 8.14 3.04
CA ASN A 21 30.33 9.00 2.64
C ASN A 21 29.06 8.16 2.85
N GLU A 22 28.38 8.33 3.99
CA GLU A 22 27.03 7.81 4.14
C GLU A 22 26.18 8.51 3.08
N GLU A 23 25.80 7.78 2.03
CA GLU A 23 24.80 8.24 1.08
C GLU A 23 23.54 8.62 1.88
N MET A 24 23.17 9.90 1.84
CA MET A 24 21.97 10.36 2.53
C MET A 24 20.75 9.82 1.78
N THR A 25 20.13 8.80 2.34
CA THR A 25 18.86 8.30 1.83
C THR A 25 17.73 9.24 2.23
N ILE A 26 17.07 9.85 1.23
CA ILE A 26 15.89 10.69 1.43
C ILE A 26 14.64 9.79 1.45
N THR A 27 13.72 10.04 2.38
CA THR A 27 12.41 9.39 2.36
C THR A 27 11.38 10.26 1.65
N LYS A 28 10.66 9.69 0.69
CA LYS A 28 9.49 10.33 0.07
C LYS A 28 8.22 9.58 0.47
N VAL A 29 7.27 10.31 1.03
CA VAL A 29 5.93 9.81 1.38
C VAL A 29 4.94 10.31 0.32
N MET A 30 3.94 9.49 -0.05
CA MET A 30 2.87 9.92 -0.95
C MET A 30 2.13 11.14 -0.37
N ASP A 31 1.65 12.04 -1.22
CA ASP A 31 0.93 13.24 -0.77
C ASP A 31 -0.35 13.43 -1.59
N LEU A 32 -1.48 13.08 -0.99
CA LEU A 32 -2.81 13.17 -1.59
C LEU A 32 -3.66 14.32 -1.02
N GLU A 33 -3.11 15.13 -0.11
CA GLU A 33 -3.90 16.08 0.69
C GLU A 33 -4.60 17.14 -0.16
N SER A 34 -4.03 17.49 -1.32
CA SER A 34 -4.62 18.46 -2.23
C SER A 34 -5.72 17.89 -3.12
N LYS A 35 -6.00 16.57 -3.07
CA LYS A 35 -6.97 15.91 -3.95
C LYS A 35 -8.41 16.16 -3.56
N LEU A 36 -8.68 16.34 -2.27
CA LEU A 36 -10.02 16.58 -1.75
C LEU A 36 -10.04 17.86 -0.94
N THR A 37 -10.92 18.79 -1.31
CA THR A 37 -11.07 20.09 -0.63
C THR A 37 -12.20 20.10 0.39
N GLN A 38 -13.14 19.15 0.30
CA GLN A 38 -14.31 19.05 1.18
C GLN A 38 -14.24 17.78 2.03
N PRO A 39 -14.73 17.81 3.28
CA PRO A 39 -14.83 16.61 4.10
C PRO A 39 -15.87 15.63 3.56
N GLU A 40 -15.75 14.35 3.92
CA GLU A 40 -16.68 13.27 3.55
C GLU A 40 -16.89 13.13 2.02
N THR A 41 -15.80 13.31 1.27
CA THR A 41 -15.76 13.16 -0.18
C THR A 41 -14.77 12.09 -0.60
N GLU A 42 -14.93 11.64 -1.83
CA GLU A 42 -14.07 10.64 -2.45
C GLU A 42 -14.08 10.78 -3.97
N TRP A 43 -13.11 10.15 -4.62
CA TRP A 43 -13.10 9.96 -6.06
C TRP A 43 -12.85 8.49 -6.36
N THR A 44 -13.80 7.85 -7.02
CA THR A 44 -13.77 6.43 -7.40
C THR A 44 -13.32 6.20 -8.85
N GLY A 45 -12.96 7.27 -9.56
CA GLY A 45 -12.68 7.24 -11.00
C GLY A 45 -13.68 8.04 -11.82
N ASP A 46 -13.37 8.19 -13.11
CA ASP A 46 -14.24 8.80 -14.12
C ASP A 46 -13.91 8.26 -15.53
N LYS A 47 -14.52 8.84 -16.56
CA LYS A 47 -14.37 8.43 -17.97
C LYS A 47 -13.23 9.14 -18.71
N SER A 48 -12.28 9.78 -18.00
CA SER A 48 -11.18 10.51 -18.62
C SER A 48 -10.02 9.61 -19.08
N GLY A 49 -9.94 8.39 -18.54
CA GLY A 49 -8.91 7.41 -18.86
C GLY A 49 -9.14 6.67 -20.17
N THR A 50 -8.40 5.58 -20.34
CA THR A 50 -8.49 4.74 -21.55
C THR A 50 -9.71 3.83 -21.46
N GLU A 51 -10.60 3.93 -22.43
CA GLU A 51 -11.75 3.03 -22.55
C GLU A 51 -11.30 1.62 -22.93
N ILE A 52 -11.77 0.63 -22.18
CA ILE A 52 -11.63 -0.80 -22.40
C ILE A 52 -13.03 -1.34 -22.66
N PRO A 53 -13.39 -1.61 -23.94
CA PRO A 53 -14.69 -2.18 -24.27
C PRO A 53 -14.87 -3.58 -23.67
N GLY A 54 -16.08 -3.87 -23.19
CA GLY A 54 -16.45 -5.18 -22.68
C GLY A 54 -17.90 -5.54 -23.01
N ASP A 55 -18.23 -6.83 -22.97
CA ASP A 55 -19.54 -7.36 -23.36
C ASP A 55 -20.71 -6.80 -22.52
N TRP A 56 -20.42 -6.32 -21.31
CA TRP A 56 -21.40 -5.81 -20.34
C TRP A 56 -21.29 -4.31 -20.08
N GLY A 57 -20.54 -3.60 -20.92
CA GLY A 57 -20.22 -2.19 -20.78
C GLY A 57 -18.72 -1.93 -20.71
N SER A 58 -18.33 -0.69 -21.02
CA SER A 58 -16.94 -0.28 -21.00
C SER A 58 -16.43 -0.04 -19.57
N ILE A 59 -15.14 -0.28 -19.38
CA ILE A 59 -14.37 0.11 -18.19
C ILE A 59 -13.38 1.20 -18.63
N TRP A 60 -13.18 2.23 -17.83
CA TRP A 60 -12.17 3.26 -18.06
C TRP A 60 -11.00 3.02 -17.12
N LYS A 61 -9.83 2.70 -17.69
CA LYS A 61 -8.58 2.62 -16.94
C LYS A 61 -7.98 4.01 -16.79
N ASN A 62 -7.96 4.50 -15.56
CA ASN A 62 -7.38 5.76 -15.14
C ASN A 62 -6.05 5.53 -14.41
N GLN A 63 -5.26 6.59 -14.29
CA GLN A 63 -4.14 6.68 -13.37
C GLN A 63 -4.16 8.04 -12.67
N PHE A 64 -3.84 8.07 -11.38
CA PHE A 64 -3.73 9.32 -10.64
C PHE A 64 -2.45 9.36 -9.79
N SER A 65 -1.97 10.58 -9.53
CA SER A 65 -0.80 10.87 -8.70
C SER A 65 -1.11 11.97 -7.71
N GLY A 66 -0.44 11.97 -6.56
CA GLY A 66 -0.49 13.06 -5.58
C GLY A 66 0.27 14.33 -5.98
N SER A 67 0.34 15.31 -5.08
CA SER A 67 1.20 16.50 -5.21
C SER A 67 2.68 16.16 -5.12
N ASP A 68 3.03 14.97 -4.63
CA ASP A 68 4.38 14.42 -4.66
C ASP A 68 4.90 14.21 -6.09
N ASN A 69 4.00 14.01 -7.06
CA ASN A 69 4.26 13.77 -8.48
C ASN A 69 5.21 12.59 -8.78
N ILE A 70 5.27 11.60 -7.88
CA ILE A 70 6.09 10.39 -8.00
C ILE A 70 5.20 9.16 -8.10
N PHE A 71 4.29 8.96 -7.16
CA PHE A 71 3.45 7.76 -7.14
C PHE A 71 2.34 7.83 -8.20
N GLN A 72 2.10 6.73 -8.90
CA GLN A 72 0.96 6.53 -9.77
C GLN A 72 0.13 5.35 -9.28
N PHE A 73 -1.17 5.54 -9.21
CA PHE A 73 -2.11 4.55 -8.73
C PHE A 73 -3.09 4.20 -9.86
N ASP A 74 -3.17 2.92 -10.20
CA ASP A 74 -4.13 2.43 -11.20
C ASP A 74 -5.55 2.47 -10.62
N ASN A 75 -6.51 2.98 -11.41
CA ASN A 75 -7.92 3.01 -11.09
C ASN A 75 -8.73 2.49 -12.30
N TYR A 76 -9.80 1.77 -12.02
CA TYR A 76 -10.70 1.22 -13.03
C TYR A 76 -12.11 1.69 -12.72
N PHE A 77 -12.77 2.34 -13.67
CA PHE A 77 -14.08 2.95 -13.46
C PHE A 77 -15.12 2.41 -14.44
N SER A 78 -16.35 2.23 -13.97
CA SER A 78 -17.53 2.01 -14.80
C SER A 78 -18.72 2.73 -14.17
N ASP A 79 -19.85 2.83 -14.88
CA ASP A 79 -21.05 3.50 -14.36
C ASP A 79 -21.67 2.80 -13.13
N PHE A 80 -21.24 1.56 -12.84
CA PHE A 80 -21.82 0.73 -11.77
C PHE A 80 -20.83 0.32 -10.68
N ALA A 81 -19.52 0.44 -10.93
CA ALA A 81 -18.48 -0.08 -10.06
C ALA A 81 -17.13 0.59 -10.32
N TRP A 82 -16.20 0.43 -9.38
CA TRP A 82 -14.81 0.79 -9.51
C TRP A 82 -13.88 -0.33 -9.03
N GLY A 83 -12.62 -0.31 -9.46
CA GLY A 83 -11.55 -1.23 -9.06
C GLY A 83 -10.18 -0.54 -9.04
N GLY A 84 -9.15 -1.26 -8.62
CA GLY A 84 -7.82 -0.69 -8.38
C GLY A 84 -7.81 0.17 -7.12
N PHE A 85 -7.24 1.37 -7.18
CA PHE A 85 -7.21 2.34 -6.09
C PHE A 85 -8.21 3.48 -6.28
N MET A 86 -8.66 4.05 -5.16
CA MET A 86 -9.42 5.29 -5.08
C MET A 86 -8.93 6.11 -3.88
N TYR A 87 -9.20 7.42 -3.85
CA TYR A 87 -8.85 8.28 -2.72
C TYR A 87 -10.10 8.85 -2.04
N THR A 88 -10.07 8.93 -0.71
CA THR A 88 -11.21 9.33 0.12
C THR A 88 -10.75 10.02 1.41
N ASN A 89 -11.64 10.84 1.99
CA ASN A 89 -11.51 11.34 3.35
C ASN A 89 -12.77 11.03 4.20
N LYS A 90 -13.55 10.04 3.77
CA LYS A 90 -14.75 9.60 4.50
C LYS A 90 -14.41 8.94 5.84
N SER A 91 -15.36 8.99 6.77
CA SER A 91 -15.18 8.48 8.13
C SER A 91 -16.22 7.43 8.58
N ASP A 92 -17.07 6.93 7.67
CA ASP A 92 -18.13 5.98 8.01
C ASP A 92 -17.59 4.58 8.33
N ILE A 93 -17.63 4.23 9.62
CA ILE A 93 -17.21 2.92 10.15
C ILE A 93 -18.38 1.98 10.46
N THR A 94 -19.59 2.33 10.04
CA THR A 94 -20.83 1.66 10.49
C THR A 94 -21.65 1.03 9.36
N THR A 95 -21.60 1.58 8.15
CA THR A 95 -22.38 1.05 7.02
C THR A 95 -21.70 -0.17 6.40
N ALA A 96 -22.35 -1.34 6.47
CA ALA A 96 -21.88 -2.59 5.87
C ALA A 96 -22.36 -2.70 4.41
N SER A 97 -21.71 -1.95 3.50
CA SER A 97 -22.08 -1.91 2.08
C SER A 97 -20.85 -1.78 1.20
N TYR A 98 -20.91 -2.33 -0.02
CA TYR A 98 -19.88 -2.15 -1.07
C TYR A 98 -19.68 -0.69 -1.49
N THR A 99 -20.64 0.19 -1.15
CA THR A 99 -20.51 1.64 -1.37
C THR A 99 -19.77 2.38 -0.26
N ASN A 100 -19.42 1.69 0.84
CA ASN A 100 -18.65 2.27 1.93
C ASN A 100 -17.15 2.01 1.75
N ASN A 101 -16.47 2.96 1.13
CA ASN A 101 -15.04 2.90 0.84
C ASN A 101 -14.16 3.42 2.00
N SER A 102 -14.74 3.73 3.16
CA SER A 102 -13.97 4.28 4.28
C SER A 102 -13.02 3.23 4.87
N ALA A 103 -11.90 3.66 5.44
CA ALA A 103 -11.08 2.82 6.30
C ALA A 103 -11.83 2.58 7.62
N ILE A 104 -11.71 1.38 8.20
CA ILE A 104 -12.38 1.05 9.47
C ILE A 104 -11.89 1.91 10.66
N THR A 105 -10.74 2.56 10.51
CA THR A 105 -10.20 3.53 11.46
C THR A 105 -11.00 4.84 11.48
N GLY A 106 -11.83 5.08 10.47
CA GLY A 106 -12.64 6.29 10.30
C GLY A 106 -11.85 7.54 9.92
N LYS A 107 -10.55 7.39 9.60
CA LYS A 107 -9.65 8.50 9.24
C LYS A 107 -8.36 7.99 8.62
N ALA A 108 -7.69 8.88 7.90
CA ALA A 108 -6.31 8.72 7.46
C ALA A 108 -5.36 8.45 8.65
N TYR A 109 -4.24 7.78 8.38
CA TYR A 109 -3.17 7.63 9.37
C TYR A 109 -2.49 8.99 9.61
N SER A 110 -2.14 9.68 8.52
CA SER A 110 -1.63 11.04 8.54
C SER A 110 -2.49 11.93 7.63
N GLY A 111 -2.50 13.24 7.85
CA GLY A 111 -3.30 14.15 7.03
C GLY A 111 -4.81 13.90 7.10
N LYS A 112 -5.47 13.93 5.94
CA LYS A 112 -6.93 13.83 5.79
C LYS A 112 -7.33 12.84 4.71
N VAL A 113 -6.50 12.63 3.70
CA VAL A 113 -6.82 11.82 2.51
C VAL A 113 -6.02 10.54 2.55
N TYR A 114 -6.70 9.41 2.37
CA TYR A 114 -6.09 8.09 2.29
C TYR A 114 -6.63 7.33 1.07
N LEU A 115 -6.04 6.16 0.81
CA LEU A 115 -6.44 5.30 -0.28
C LEU A 115 -7.26 4.12 0.20
N THR A 116 -8.26 3.75 -0.57
CA THR A 116 -8.91 2.43 -0.48
C THR A 116 -8.71 1.71 -1.81
N ALA A 117 -8.45 0.41 -1.73
CA ALA A 117 -8.32 -0.46 -2.88
C ALA A 117 -9.52 -1.39 -2.98
N ASN A 118 -9.97 -1.66 -4.20
CA ASN A 118 -10.80 -2.81 -4.56
C ASN A 118 -9.99 -3.63 -5.55
N ASN A 119 -9.37 -4.70 -5.05
CA ASN A 119 -8.35 -5.44 -5.79
C ASN A 119 -8.90 -6.77 -6.30
N THR A 120 -9.00 -6.92 -7.61
CA THR A 120 -9.41 -8.17 -8.27
C THR A 120 -8.47 -8.48 -9.44
N GLU A 121 -8.47 -9.72 -9.93
CA GLU A 121 -7.66 -10.11 -11.10
C GLU A 121 -7.97 -9.25 -12.34
N SER A 122 -9.24 -8.88 -12.54
CA SER A 122 -9.66 -8.05 -13.68
C SER A 122 -9.33 -6.56 -13.51
N ASN A 123 -9.33 -6.06 -12.27
CA ASN A 123 -9.10 -4.65 -11.95
C ASN A 123 -8.06 -4.55 -10.81
N PRO A 124 -6.79 -4.88 -11.08
CA PRO A 124 -5.77 -4.97 -10.05
C PRO A 124 -5.42 -3.59 -9.48
N ALA A 125 -5.18 -3.55 -8.17
CA ALA A 125 -4.58 -2.40 -7.51
C ALA A 125 -3.06 -2.46 -7.76
N VAL A 126 -2.54 -1.47 -8.49
CA VAL A 126 -1.11 -1.37 -8.83
C VAL A 126 -0.61 0.02 -8.48
N VAL A 127 0.57 0.09 -7.88
CA VAL A 127 1.33 1.34 -7.74
C VAL A 127 2.54 1.29 -8.66
N SER A 128 2.72 2.30 -9.49
CA SER A 128 3.92 2.52 -10.30
C SER A 128 4.52 3.90 -10.01
N PHE A 129 5.64 4.22 -10.66
CA PHE A 129 6.34 5.49 -10.49
C PHE A 129 6.34 6.31 -11.78
N LYS A 130 6.01 7.61 -11.67
CA LYS A 130 5.74 8.50 -12.81
C LYS A 130 6.97 8.85 -13.65
N ASP A 131 8.14 8.74 -13.06
CA ASP A 131 9.42 9.08 -13.70
C ASP A 131 10.09 7.88 -14.37
N ASP A 132 9.37 6.76 -14.50
CA ASP A 132 9.83 5.50 -15.08
C ASP A 132 11.09 4.93 -14.40
N LYS A 133 11.37 5.36 -13.16
CA LYS A 133 12.47 4.83 -12.34
C LYS A 133 12.01 3.70 -11.44
N THR A 134 13.00 3.00 -10.92
CA THR A 134 12.82 2.02 -9.85
C THR A 134 13.11 2.63 -8.49
N TYR A 135 12.40 2.15 -7.47
CA TYR A 135 12.57 2.62 -6.09
C TYR A 135 12.58 1.47 -5.11
N ARG A 136 13.32 1.64 -4.02
CA ARG A 136 13.20 0.80 -2.83
C ARG A 136 12.02 1.30 -2.01
N VAL A 137 11.02 0.45 -1.80
CA VAL A 137 9.83 0.80 -1.03
C VAL A 137 10.12 0.52 0.43
N LYS A 138 10.07 1.55 1.28
CA LYS A 138 10.29 1.40 2.73
C LYS A 138 9.11 0.67 3.36
N GLY A 139 7.89 1.09 3.04
CA GLY A 139 6.68 0.52 3.59
C GLY A 139 5.47 1.43 3.44
N MET A 140 4.38 1.00 4.06
CA MET A 140 3.12 1.75 4.12
C MET A 140 2.29 1.34 5.33
N TYR A 141 1.33 2.17 5.73
CA TYR A 141 0.30 1.77 6.67
C TYR A 141 -0.84 1.08 5.95
N ILE A 142 -1.37 0.02 6.56
CA ILE A 142 -2.49 -0.76 6.02
C ILE A 142 -3.53 -0.98 7.11
N THR A 143 -4.81 -0.98 6.73
CA THR A 143 -5.94 -1.42 7.56
C THR A 143 -7.04 -2.03 6.68
N ASN A 144 -8.07 -2.60 7.31
CA ASN A 144 -9.27 -3.01 6.57
C ASN A 144 -10.10 -1.81 6.12
N SER A 145 -10.78 -1.94 4.97
CA SER A 145 -11.93 -1.07 4.70
C SER A 145 -13.07 -1.39 5.66
N THR A 146 -13.99 -0.45 5.87
CA THR A 146 -15.18 -0.65 6.70
C THR A 146 -16.03 -1.81 6.15
N TYR A 147 -16.19 -1.89 4.83
CA TYR A 147 -16.99 -2.96 4.23
C TYR A 147 -16.40 -4.35 4.52
N ALA A 148 -15.12 -4.58 4.22
CA ALA A 148 -14.46 -5.86 4.47
C ALA A 148 -14.46 -6.21 5.97
N TYR A 149 -14.19 -5.23 6.84
CA TYR A 149 -14.22 -5.42 8.29
C TYR A 149 -15.58 -5.88 8.79
N LEU A 150 -16.66 -5.17 8.42
CA LEU A 150 -18.01 -5.49 8.87
C LEU A 150 -18.52 -6.80 8.29
N SER A 151 -18.18 -7.09 7.03
CA SER A 151 -18.47 -8.37 6.38
C SER A 151 -17.85 -9.53 7.15
N MET A 152 -16.54 -9.48 7.46
CA MET A 152 -15.90 -10.52 8.27
C MET A 152 -16.48 -10.62 9.69
N LYS A 153 -16.83 -9.47 10.31
CA LYS A 153 -17.31 -9.42 11.70
C LYS A 153 -18.74 -9.95 11.88
N ASN A 154 -19.62 -9.68 10.91
CA ASN A 154 -21.06 -9.92 11.04
C ASN A 154 -21.61 -10.92 10.02
N GLY A 155 -20.89 -11.17 8.92
CA GLY A 155 -21.44 -11.76 7.70
C GLY A 155 -22.29 -10.78 6.92
N ASP A 156 -22.58 -11.12 5.67
CA ASP A 156 -23.52 -10.40 4.81
C ASP A 156 -24.25 -11.38 3.87
N GLN A 157 -24.85 -10.88 2.78
CA GLN A 157 -25.60 -11.71 1.83
C GLN A 157 -24.69 -12.69 1.04
N PHE A 158 -23.39 -12.40 0.94
CA PHE A 158 -22.42 -13.16 0.16
C PHE A 158 -21.37 -13.83 1.05
N ALA A 159 -20.84 -13.11 2.03
CA ALA A 159 -19.76 -13.56 2.90
C ALA A 159 -20.28 -14.09 4.24
N LYS A 160 -19.59 -15.10 4.77
CA LYS A 160 -19.88 -15.60 6.12
C LYS A 160 -19.21 -14.74 7.17
N LYS A 161 -19.79 -14.73 8.37
CA LYS A 161 -19.09 -14.26 9.57
C LYS A 161 -17.88 -15.16 9.85
N PHE A 162 -16.72 -14.55 10.11
CA PHE A 162 -15.51 -15.28 10.44
C PHE A 162 -15.61 -15.99 11.81
N SER A 163 -15.08 -17.20 11.86
CA SER A 163 -15.01 -18.08 13.02
C SER A 163 -13.65 -18.79 13.09
N ASP A 164 -13.46 -19.65 14.09
CA ASP A 164 -12.20 -20.34 14.35
C ASP A 164 -11.64 -21.02 13.07
N GLY A 165 -10.39 -20.69 12.74
CA GLY A 165 -9.69 -21.15 11.54
C GLY A 165 -9.71 -20.18 10.35
N ASP A 166 -10.60 -19.18 10.35
CA ASP A 166 -10.67 -18.21 9.26
C ASP A 166 -9.52 -17.22 9.24
N TRP A 167 -9.23 -16.68 8.06
CA TRP A 167 -8.26 -15.60 7.90
C TRP A 167 -8.52 -14.82 6.62
N PHE A 168 -8.05 -13.56 6.62
CA PHE A 168 -8.02 -12.69 5.45
C PHE A 168 -6.62 -12.10 5.35
N LYS A 169 -5.96 -12.29 4.21
CA LYS A 169 -4.53 -12.06 4.02
C LYS A 169 -4.28 -11.22 2.77
N LEU A 170 -3.44 -10.20 2.93
CA LEU A 170 -2.88 -9.40 1.87
C LEU A 170 -1.43 -9.80 1.64
N ASP A 171 -1.11 -10.24 0.43
CA ASP A 171 0.26 -10.42 -0.04
C ASP A 171 0.65 -9.19 -0.87
N ILE A 172 1.80 -8.60 -0.54
CA ILE A 172 2.36 -7.41 -1.21
C ILE A 172 3.69 -7.81 -1.83
N TYR A 173 3.83 -7.58 -3.12
CA TYR A 173 5.06 -7.89 -3.86
C TYR A 173 5.37 -6.79 -4.85
N GLY A 174 6.62 -6.71 -5.27
CA GLY A 174 7.06 -5.82 -6.32
C GLY A 174 7.46 -6.55 -7.58
N GLU A 175 7.49 -5.82 -8.68
CA GLU A 175 8.05 -6.25 -9.95
C GLU A 175 9.27 -5.39 -10.29
N ASP A 176 10.33 -5.99 -10.82
CA ASP A 176 11.53 -5.27 -11.28
C ASP A 176 11.42 -4.83 -12.75
N VAL A 177 12.44 -4.12 -13.26
CA VAL A 177 12.50 -3.68 -14.68
C VAL A 177 12.41 -4.83 -15.69
N SER A 178 12.84 -6.03 -15.30
CA SER A 178 12.82 -7.23 -16.16
C SER A 178 11.50 -7.98 -16.09
N GLY A 179 10.59 -7.58 -15.20
CA GLY A 179 9.31 -8.26 -14.99
C GLY A 179 9.37 -9.40 -13.98
N ASN A 180 10.46 -9.52 -13.21
CA ASN A 180 10.53 -10.54 -12.17
C ASN A 180 9.81 -10.07 -10.90
N GLU A 181 9.05 -10.97 -10.30
CA GLU A 181 8.36 -10.72 -9.03
C GLU A 181 9.28 -11.00 -7.83
N SER A 182 9.27 -10.09 -6.86
CA SER A 182 9.89 -10.30 -5.54
C SER A 182 9.14 -11.36 -4.72
N GLN A 183 9.77 -11.90 -3.67
CA GLN A 183 9.04 -12.69 -2.68
C GLN A 183 8.03 -11.80 -1.91
N PRO A 184 6.76 -12.23 -1.76
CA PRO A 184 5.73 -11.39 -1.16
C PRO A 184 5.93 -11.21 0.35
N VAL A 185 5.59 -10.02 0.85
CA VAL A 185 5.37 -9.73 2.27
C VAL A 185 3.89 -9.94 2.58
N SER A 186 3.59 -10.91 3.46
CA SER A 186 2.21 -11.24 3.84
C SER A 186 1.75 -10.52 5.12
N VAL A 187 0.53 -9.99 5.09
CA VAL A 187 -0.13 -9.34 6.21
C VAL A 187 -1.51 -9.94 6.42
N TYR A 188 -1.79 -10.45 7.61
CA TYR A 188 -3.14 -10.84 7.99
C TYR A 188 -3.96 -9.61 8.39
N LEU A 189 -5.01 -9.35 7.61
CA LEU A 189 -6.05 -8.36 7.90
C LEU A 189 -7.13 -8.95 8.83
N ALA A 190 -7.25 -10.27 8.89
CA ALA A 190 -7.92 -11.01 9.96
C ALA A 190 -7.23 -12.36 10.19
N ASP A 191 -7.21 -12.83 11.44
CA ASP A 191 -6.63 -14.12 11.81
C ASP A 191 -7.42 -14.74 12.99
N PHE A 192 -8.12 -15.84 12.70
CA PHE A 192 -8.90 -16.64 13.66
C PHE A 192 -8.29 -18.03 13.87
N ARG A 193 -7.06 -18.27 13.37
CA ARG A 193 -6.36 -19.54 13.56
C ARG A 193 -5.79 -19.61 14.97
N ASN A 194 -5.56 -20.83 15.45
CA ASN A 194 -4.86 -21.09 16.72
C ASN A 194 -5.46 -20.33 17.93
N GLY A 195 -6.79 -20.17 17.95
CA GLY A 195 -7.52 -19.52 19.05
C GLY A 195 -7.53 -17.99 19.00
N LYS A 196 -6.94 -17.36 17.98
CA LYS A 196 -7.07 -15.90 17.76
C LYS A 196 -8.49 -15.53 17.32
N LYS A 197 -8.84 -14.25 17.49
CA LYS A 197 -10.10 -13.64 17.04
C LYS A 197 -9.88 -12.20 16.59
N GLU A 198 -8.85 -12.01 15.75
CA GLU A 198 -8.36 -10.69 15.38
C GLU A 198 -8.92 -10.28 14.03
N ILE A 199 -9.49 -9.08 13.95
CA ILE A 199 -9.75 -8.37 12.69
C ILE A 199 -9.08 -7.01 12.83
N LEU A 200 -8.13 -6.70 11.94
CA LEU A 200 -7.34 -5.48 12.00
C LEU A 200 -8.25 -4.25 11.87
N ASN A 201 -8.29 -3.41 12.91
CA ASN A 201 -9.08 -2.18 12.95
C ASN A 201 -8.25 -0.93 13.28
N THR A 202 -6.94 -1.03 13.14
CA THR A 202 -5.97 0.03 13.36
C THR A 202 -5.02 0.08 12.18
N TRP A 203 -4.39 1.23 11.96
CA TRP A 203 -3.32 1.35 10.98
C TRP A 203 -2.08 0.55 11.43
N LYS A 204 -1.64 -0.37 10.60
CA LYS A 204 -0.45 -1.20 10.83
C LYS A 204 0.62 -0.86 9.81
N TRP A 205 1.80 -0.47 10.28
CA TRP A 205 2.97 -0.34 9.42
C TRP A 205 3.39 -1.71 8.88
N VAL A 206 3.68 -1.77 7.58
CA VAL A 206 4.20 -2.94 6.89
C VAL A 206 5.53 -2.55 6.28
N GLU A 207 6.60 -3.21 6.74
CA GLU A 207 7.96 -3.01 6.23
C GLU A 207 8.12 -3.75 4.90
N LEU A 208 8.58 -3.04 3.87
CA LEU A 208 8.71 -3.55 2.50
C LEU A 208 10.13 -3.41 1.93
N SER A 209 11.10 -2.92 2.72
CA SER A 209 12.48 -2.69 2.24
C SER A 209 13.18 -3.96 1.74
N GLY A 210 12.68 -5.15 2.13
CA GLY A 210 13.15 -6.46 1.65
C GLY A 210 12.67 -6.85 0.25
N LEU A 211 11.76 -6.10 -0.39
CA LEU A 211 11.29 -6.42 -1.75
C LEU A 211 12.30 -6.09 -2.85
N GLY A 212 13.34 -5.31 -2.54
CA GLY A 212 14.36 -4.87 -3.49
C GLY A 212 14.02 -3.55 -4.16
N GLU A 213 14.58 -3.33 -5.34
CA GLU A 213 14.34 -2.15 -6.18
C GLU A 213 13.28 -2.48 -7.22
N LEU A 214 12.20 -1.71 -7.24
CA LEU A 214 10.94 -2.09 -7.91
C LEU A 214 10.49 -1.03 -8.90
N LYS A 215 9.91 -1.43 -10.02
CA LYS A 215 9.18 -0.52 -10.93
C LYS A 215 7.71 -0.37 -10.56
N SER A 216 7.15 -1.36 -9.86
CA SER A 216 5.77 -1.35 -9.41
C SER A 216 5.57 -2.22 -8.16
N LEU A 217 4.55 -1.89 -7.39
CA LEU A 217 3.99 -2.69 -6.30
C LEU A 217 2.65 -3.25 -6.71
N HIS A 218 2.42 -4.50 -6.31
CA HIS A 218 1.25 -5.29 -6.60
C HIS A 218 0.70 -5.90 -5.31
N PHE A 219 -0.59 -6.17 -5.31
CA PHE A 219 -1.34 -6.58 -4.13
C PHE A 219 -2.20 -7.80 -4.49
N ASN A 220 -2.27 -8.78 -3.60
CA ASN A 220 -3.15 -9.93 -3.76
C ASN A 220 -3.89 -10.23 -2.45
N LEU A 221 -5.22 -10.32 -2.52
CA LEU A 221 -6.05 -10.64 -1.36
C LEU A 221 -6.54 -12.07 -1.44
N THR A 222 -6.42 -12.78 -0.32
CA THR A 222 -6.90 -14.15 -0.17
C THR A 222 -7.63 -14.31 1.16
N SER A 223 -8.65 -15.16 1.18
CA SER A 223 -9.47 -15.45 2.35
C SER A 223 -9.75 -16.95 2.46
N THR A 224 -10.14 -17.42 3.63
CA THR A 224 -10.74 -18.75 3.80
C THR A 224 -12.19 -18.81 3.31
N ASP A 225 -12.89 -17.67 3.27
CA ASP A 225 -14.27 -17.59 2.82
C ASP A 225 -14.34 -17.43 1.28
N ASN A 226 -14.49 -18.57 0.60
CA ASN A 226 -14.60 -18.67 -0.86
C ASN A 226 -15.87 -19.42 -1.26
N GLY A 227 -16.44 -19.03 -2.39
CA GLY A 227 -17.52 -19.73 -3.08
C GLY A 227 -17.11 -20.14 -4.51
N ASP A 228 -18.09 -20.54 -5.31
CA ASP A 228 -17.87 -21.04 -6.68
C ASP A 228 -17.24 -20.00 -7.62
N TRP A 229 -17.37 -18.71 -7.30
CA TRP A 229 -16.92 -17.59 -8.13
C TRP A 229 -15.69 -16.87 -7.57
N GLY A 230 -15.03 -17.46 -6.57
CA GLY A 230 -13.87 -16.89 -5.89
C GLY A 230 -14.16 -16.46 -4.46
N MET A 231 -13.38 -15.49 -3.98
CA MET A 231 -13.46 -15.00 -2.61
C MET A 231 -14.80 -14.29 -2.36
N ASN A 232 -15.53 -14.70 -1.31
CA ASN A 232 -16.76 -14.02 -0.89
C ASN A 232 -16.46 -12.79 -0.02
N THR A 233 -15.40 -12.86 0.78
CA THR A 233 -14.93 -11.71 1.57
C THR A 233 -14.64 -10.54 0.63
N PRO A 234 -15.14 -9.32 0.90
CA PRO A 234 -14.89 -8.19 0.03
C PRO A 234 -13.40 -7.93 -0.17
N SER A 235 -12.94 -7.84 -1.43
CA SER A 235 -11.54 -7.62 -1.80
C SER A 235 -11.07 -6.16 -1.57
N TYR A 236 -11.37 -5.60 -0.41
CA TYR A 236 -11.12 -4.20 -0.08
C TYR A 236 -10.17 -4.04 1.11
N PHE A 237 -9.23 -3.11 0.98
CA PHE A 237 -8.33 -2.69 2.06
C PHE A 237 -7.99 -1.21 1.90
N SER A 238 -7.46 -0.58 2.94
CA SER A 238 -7.04 0.82 2.88
C SER A 238 -5.55 0.94 3.18
N ILE A 239 -4.89 1.87 2.50
CA ILE A 239 -3.47 2.18 2.69
C ILE A 239 -3.27 3.67 2.92
N ASP A 240 -2.19 4.00 3.63
CA ASP A 240 -1.76 5.38 3.83
C ASP A 240 -0.24 5.49 4.01
N ASP A 241 0.31 6.69 3.85
CA ASP A 241 1.74 7.03 3.95
C ASP A 241 2.67 6.03 3.22
N LEU A 242 2.36 5.68 1.97
CA LEU A 242 3.28 4.90 1.14
C LEU A 242 4.61 5.64 1.01
N THR A 243 5.69 4.97 1.43
CA THR A 243 7.02 5.59 1.57
C THR A 243 8.06 4.85 0.75
N ILE A 244 8.83 5.60 -0.05
CA ILE A 244 10.01 5.11 -0.78
C ILE A 244 11.28 5.76 -0.25
N LEU A 245 12.40 5.11 -0.56
CA LEU A 245 13.75 5.62 -0.38
C LEU A 245 14.25 6.16 -1.72
N MET A 246 14.84 7.35 -1.69
CA MET A 246 15.47 8.01 -2.82
C MET A 246 16.94 8.27 -2.48
N ASP A 247 17.80 8.05 -3.46
CA ASP A 247 19.21 8.48 -3.38
C ASP A 247 19.31 9.93 -3.89
N GLU A 248 20.23 10.71 -3.32
CA GLU A 248 20.52 12.09 -3.73
C GLU A 248 21.22 12.19 -5.10
#